data_AF-A0A0G1XZZ3-F1
#
_entry.id   AF-A0A0G1XZZ3-F1
#
_cell.length_a   1.000
_cell.length_b   1.000
_cell.length_c   1.000
_cell.angle_alpha   90.00
_cell.angle_beta   90.00
_cell.angle_gamma   90.00
#
_symmetry.space_group_name_H-M   'P 1'
#
loop_
_entity.id
_entity.type
_entity.pdbx_description
1 polymer ?
#
loop_
_entity_poly.entity_id
_entity_poly.type
_entity_poly.pdbx_seq_one_letter_code
_entity_poly.pdbx_strand_id
1 'polypeptide(L)' 'MQFFHTFLAEPMYNLLVWIYTVLPFQDIGVAIILLTILIKAVLWPLTGKSLKGQKALQSLQPKMEALKKQY' A
#
# COMPACT_ATOMS: atom_id res chain seq x y z
N MET A 1 -8.02 21.49 5.62
CA MET A 1 -6.57 21.23 5.66
C MET A 1 -6.10 20.50 6.93
N GLN A 2 -6.79 20.61 8.07
CA GLN A 2 -6.34 19.98 9.33
C GLN A 2 -6.55 18.44 9.38
N PHE A 3 -7.62 17.93 8.76
CA PHE A 3 -7.93 16.49 8.79
C PHE A 3 -6.82 15.60 8.21
N PHE A 4 -6.22 16.00 7.07
CA PHE A 4 -5.12 15.25 6.46
C PHE A 4 -3.88 15.21 7.37
N HIS A 5 -3.59 16.31 8.07
CA HIS A 5 -2.46 16.40 8.97
C HIS A 5 -2.61 15.44 10.16
N THR A 6 -3.77 15.48 10.83
CA THR A 6 -4.01 14.71 12.04
C THR A 6 -4.26 13.22 11.76
N PHE A 7 -4.85 12.88 10.61
CA PHE A 7 -5.18 11.49 10.29
C PHE A 7 -4.04 10.74 9.58
N LEU A 8 -3.22 11.43 8.77
CA LEU A 8 -2.16 10.81 7.97
C LEU A 8 -0.76 11.28 8.38
N ALA A 9 -0.51 12.58 8.46
CA ALA A 9 0.85 13.08 8.68
C ALA A 9 1.37 12.76 10.09
N GLU A 10 0.58 13.05 11.13
CA GLU A 10 0.95 12.83 12.54
C GLU A 10 1.21 11.34 12.86
N PRO A 11 0.32 10.40 12.52
CA PRO A 11 0.56 8.98 12.81
C PRO A 11 1.80 8.44 12.08
N MET A 12 2.02 8.85 10.83
CA MET A 12 3.19 8.42 10.05
C MET A 12 4.49 8.97 10.63
N TYR A 13 4.50 10.23 11.04
CA TYR A 13 5.65 10.84 11.71
C TYR A 13 5.95 10.17 13.06
N ASN A 14 4.92 9.96 13.88
CA ASN A 14 5.07 9.28 15.18
C ASN A 14 5.57 7.84 15.02
N LEU A 15 5.10 7.11 14.01
CA LEU A 15 5.61 5.78 13.66
C LEU A 15 7.09 5.82 13.28
N LEU A 16 7.49 6.79 12.44
CA LEU A 16 8.88 6.95 12.04
C LEU A 16 9.78 7.25 13.24
N VAL A 17 9.38 8.19 14.10
CA VAL A 17 10.12 8.54 15.32
C VAL A 17 10.18 7.35 16.28
N TRP A 18 9.09 6.61 16.45
CA TRP A 18 9.07 5.41 17.29
C TRP A 18 10.07 4.37 16.78
N ILE A 19 10.05 4.05 15.48
CA ILE A 19 11.03 3.14 14.87
C ILE A 19 12.46 3.65 15.06
N TYR A 20 12.69 4.95 14.84
CA TYR A 20 13.99 5.58 15.02
C TYR A 20 14.51 5.47 16.47
N THR A 21 13.64 5.66 17.47
CA THR A 21 14.02 5.57 18.89
C THR A 21 14.25 4.15 19.40
N VAL A 22 13.58 3.15 18.79
CA VAL A 22 13.79 1.73 19.13
C VAL A 22 15.08 1.19 18.50
N LEU A 23 15.55 1.80 17.42
CA LEU A 23 16.79 1.39 16.75
C LEU A 23 18.03 1.82 17.54
N PRO A 24 18.94 0.87 17.89
CA PRO A 24 20.12 1.16 18.69
C PRO A 24 21.14 2.07 17.99
N PHE A 25 21.13 2.10 16.65
CA PHE A 25 22.05 2.91 15.84
C PHE A 25 21.50 4.31 15.50
N GLN A 26 20.24 4.61 15.87
CA GLN A 26 19.59 5.89 15.56
C GLN A 26 19.83 6.35 14.10
N ASP A 27 19.77 5.40 13.16
CA ASP A 27 19.96 5.65 11.74
C ASP A 27 18.59 5.88 11.09
N ILE A 28 18.41 7.08 10.55
CA ILE A 28 17.15 7.50 9.92
C ILE A 28 16.87 6.75 8.62
N GLY A 29 17.90 6.34 7.88
CA GLY A 29 17.77 5.55 6.66
C GLY A 29 17.22 4.15 6.95
N VAL A 30 17.75 3.49 7.98
CA VAL A 30 17.25 2.18 8.43
C VAL A 30 15.80 2.30 8.94
N ALA A 31 15.48 3.37 9.66
CA ALA A 31 14.11 3.62 10.14
C ALA A 31 13.11 3.75 8.98
N ILE A 32 13.47 4.48 7.91
CA ILE A 32 12.62 4.63 6.72
C ILE A 32 12.45 3.30 5.99
N ILE A 33 13.51 2.49 5.86
CA ILE A 33 13.44 1.18 5.21
C ILE A 33 12.49 0.26 5.99
N LEU A 34 12.61 0.20 7.31
CA LEU A 34 11.72 -0.60 8.16
C LEU A 34 10.28 -0.12 8.10
N LEU A 35 10.05 1.19 8.15
CA LEU A 35 8.71 1.77 7.99
C LEU A 35 8.10 1.36 6.65
N THR A 36 8.87 1.40 5.57
CA THR A 36 8.43 0.98 4.23
C THR A 36 8.05 -0.49 4.18
N ILE A 37 8.84 -1.36 4.82
CA ILE A 37 8.55 -2.80 4.91
C ILE A 37 7.27 -3.04 5.71
N LEU A 38 7.10 -2.36 6.85
CA LEU A 38 5.91 -2.48 7.70
C LEU A 38 4.65 -2.04 6.95
N ILE A 39 4.69 -0.88 6.27
CA ILE A 39 3.59 -0.40 5.44
C ILE A 39 3.27 -1.42 4.35
N LYS A 40 4.29 -1.94 3.64
CA LYS A 40 4.08 -2.97 2.62
C LYS A 40 3.46 -4.24 3.18
N ALA A 41 3.86 -4.69 4.38
CA ALA A 41 3.31 -5.87 5.02
C ALA A 41 1.81 -5.69 5.35
N VAL A 42 1.43 -4.54 5.87
CA VAL A 42 0.01 -4.20 6.15
C VAL A 42 -0.80 -4.07 4.85
N LEU A 43 -0.21 -3.51 3.79
CA LEU A 43 -0.85 -3.35 2.48
C LEU A 43 -0.82 -4.61 1.61
N TRP A 44 -0.05 -5.63 1.96
CA TRP A 44 0.06 -6.86 1.20
C TRP A 44 -1.29 -7.59 1.00
N PRO A 45 -2.13 -7.81 2.03
CA PRO A 45 -3.45 -8.41 1.83
C PRO A 45 -4.36 -7.57 0.92
N LEU A 46 -4.27 -6.24 1.01
CA LEU A 46 -5.02 -5.34 0.13
C LEU A 46 -4.56 -5.48 -1.32
N THR A 47 -3.25 -5.51 -1.53
CA THR A 47 -2.63 -5.72 -2.86
C THR A 47 -3.07 -7.06 -3.45
N GLY A 48 -3.08 -8.13 -2.66
CA GLY A 48 -3.56 -9.44 -3.10
C GLY A 48 -5.02 -9.43 -3.55
N LYS A 49 -5.91 -8.73 -2.82
CA LYS A 49 -7.31 -8.55 -3.21
C LYS A 49 -7.45 -7.76 -4.51
N SER A 50 -6.69 -6.68 -4.66
CA SER A 50 -6.65 -5.87 -5.89
C SER A 50 -6.22 -6.70 -7.10
N LEU A 51 -5.14 -7.48 -6.96
CA LEU A 51 -4.63 -8.36 -8.03
C LEU A 51 -5.65 -9.44 -8.44
N LYS A 52 -6.39 -10.01 -7.49
CA LYS A 52 -7.47 -10.97 -7.80
C LYS A 52 -8.56 -10.33 -8.66
N GLY A 53 -8.97 -9.11 -8.32
CA GLY A 53 -9.94 -8.34 -9.12
C GLY A 53 -9.43 -8.03 -10.52
N GLN A 54 -8.17 -7.62 -10.64
CA GLN A 54 -7.54 -7.35 -11.95
C GLN A 54 -7.47 -8.61 -12.83
N LYS A 55 -7.12 -9.77 -12.27
CA LYS A 55 -7.14 -11.05 -13.01
C LYS A 55 -8.55 -11.44 -13.47
N ALA A 56 -9.56 -11.21 -12.63
CA ALA A 56 -10.96 -11.46 -13.02
C ALA A 56 -11.36 -10.58 -14.21
N LEU A 57 -11.01 -9.29 -14.18
CA LEU A 57 -11.24 -8.38 -15.31
C LEU A 57 -10.52 -8.85 -16.59
N GLN A 58 -9.25 -9.26 -16.49
CA GLN A 58 -8.51 -9.83 -17.63
C GLN A 58 -9.19 -11.07 -18.22
N SER A 59 -9.72 -11.96 -17.38
CA SER A 59 -10.45 -13.15 -17.86
C SER A 59 -11.78 -12.81 -18.56
N LEU A 60 -12.36 -11.65 -18.24
CA LEU A 60 -13.59 -11.15 -18.86
C LEU A 60 -13.30 -10.39 -20.18
N GLN A 61 -12.09 -9.85 -20.38
CA GLN A 61 -11.70 -9.17 -21.63
C GLN A 61 -12.01 -9.99 -22.89
N PRO A 62 -11.64 -11.28 -23.04
CA PRO A 62 -11.94 -12.04 -24.25
C PRO A 62 -13.45 -12.23 -24.49
N LYS A 63 -14.24 -12.35 -23.42
CA LYS A 63 -15.71 -12.45 -23.51
C LYS A 63 -16.34 -11.13 -23.94
N MET A 64 -15.82 -10.01 -23.42
CA MET A 64 -16.22 -8.66 -23.81
C MET A 64 -15.92 -8.41 -25.31
N GLU A 65 -14.74 -8.81 -25.78
CA GLU A 65 -14.36 -8.69 -27.20
C GLU A 65 -15.23 -9.57 -28.11
N ALA A 66 -15.61 -10.77 -27.68
CA ALA A 66 -16.52 -11.63 -28.43
C ALA A 66 -17.94 -11.02 -28.56
N LEU A 67 -18.46 -10.43 -27.47
CA LEU A 67 -19.75 -9.74 -27.47
C LEU A 67 -19.72 -8.51 -28.39
N LYS A 68 -18.63 -7.73 -28.36
CA LYS A 68 -18.42 -6.56 -29.23
C LYS A 68 -18.25 -6.90 -30.72
N LYS A 69 -18.04 -8.17 -31.09
CA LYS A 69 -17.99 -8.61 -32.49
C LYS A 69 -19.34 -9.09 -33.01
N GLN A 70 -20.23 -9.50 -32.10
CA GLN A 70 -21.57 -9.99 -32.46
C GLN A 70 -22.61 -8.86 -32.55
N TYR A 71 -22.28 -7.68 -32.03
CA TYR A 71 -23.07 -6.43 -32.10
C TYR A 71 -22.16 -5.27 -32.49
#